data_AF-A0AAV9MK53-F1
#
_entry.id   AF-A0AAV9MK53-F1
#
_cell.length_a   1.000
_cell.length_b   1.000
_cell.length_c   1.000
_cell.angle_alpha   90.00
_cell.angle_beta   90.00
_cell.angle_gamma   90.00
#
_symmetry.space_group_name_H-M   'P 1'
#
loop_
_entity.id
_entity.type
_entity.pdbx_description
1 polymer ?
#
loop_
_entity_poly.entity_id
_entity_poly.type
_entity_poly.pdbx_seq_one_letter_code
_entity_poly.pdbx_strand_id
1 'polypeptide(L)' 'MKKKMLTFKEFEGDVVDIYDNFKSILRIKTKGEIDLISWTIEHERPNENVSKLVNLLDFIVGMTKAIDDHHVKMN' A
#
# COMPACT_ATOMS: atom_id res chain seq x y z
N MET A 1 -14.21 15.04 -10.92
CA MET A 1 -13.44 14.64 -9.71
C MET A 1 -12.13 14.01 -10.13
N LYS A 2 -11.00 14.47 -9.60
CA LYS A 2 -9.66 13.91 -9.89
C LYS A 2 -9.47 12.65 -9.04
N LYS A 3 -9.08 11.53 -9.64
CA LYS A 3 -8.74 10.31 -8.88
C LYS A 3 -7.44 10.56 -8.11
N LYS A 4 -7.47 10.47 -6.79
CA LYS A 4 -6.27 10.46 -5.93
C LYS A 4 -5.77 9.01 -5.87
N MET A 5 -4.80 8.69 -6.73
CA MET A 5 -4.24 7.35 -6.83
C MET A 5 -2.76 7.43 -7.14
N LEU A 6 -1.98 6.57 -6.49
CA LEU A 6 -0.55 6.43 -6.71
C LEU A 6 -0.21 4.95 -6.79
N THR A 7 0.58 4.58 -7.80
CA THR A 7 1.07 3.21 -7.99
C THR A 7 2.57 3.22 -7.80
N PHE A 8 3.05 2.37 -6.91
CA PHE A 8 4.45 2.08 -6.70
C PHE A 8 4.75 0.74 -7.36
N LYS A 9 5.65 0.75 -8.34
CA LYS A 9 6.15 -0.46 -8.98
C LYS A 9 7.60 -0.63 -8.57
N GLU A 10 7.88 -1.72 -7.89
CA GLU A 10 9.24 -2.05 -7.47
C GLU A 10 9.95 -2.80 -8.60
N PHE A 11 11.24 -2.51 -8.75
CA PHE A 11 12.09 -3.13 -9.77
C PHE A 11 13.33 -3.81 -9.16
N GLU A 12 13.69 -3.48 -7.91
CA GLU A 12 14.85 -4.01 -7.20
C GLU A 12 14.57 -4.12 -5.69
N GLY A 13 15.40 -4.88 -4.97
CA GLY A 13 15.36 -5.05 -3.52
C GLY A 13 14.63 -6.31 -3.05
N ASP A 14 14.60 -6.52 -1.72
CA ASP A 14 14.16 -7.77 -1.08
C ASP A 14 12.80 -8.30 -1.53
N VAL A 15 11.87 -7.41 -1.88
CA VAL A 15 10.53 -7.80 -2.34
C VAL A 15 10.58 -8.37 -3.76
N VAL A 16 11.39 -7.78 -4.65
CA VAL A 16 11.52 -8.23 -6.04
C VAL A 16 12.37 -9.51 -6.11
N ASP A 17 13.29 -9.72 -5.17
CA ASP A 17 14.04 -10.98 -5.04
C ASP A 17 13.14 -12.19 -4.73
N ILE A 18 11.93 -11.95 -4.21
CA ILE A 18 10.96 -12.98 -3.85
C ILE A 18 9.77 -13.00 -4.82
N TYR A 19 9.38 -11.86 -5.40
CA TYR A 19 8.21 -11.74 -6.28
C TYR A 19 8.59 -11.05 -7.60
N ASP A 20 8.53 -11.81 -8.70
CA ASP A 20 8.94 -11.37 -10.05
C ASP A 20 8.24 -10.08 -10.53
N ASN A 21 7.01 -9.86 -10.06
CA ASN A 21 6.27 -8.65 -10.30
C ASN A 21 5.61 -8.21 -8.99
N PHE A 22 6.00 -7.06 -8.45
CA PHE A 22 5.36 -6.47 -7.28
C PHE A 22 4.96 -5.02 -7.54
N LYS A 23 3.71 -4.68 -7.20
CA LYS A 23 3.26 -3.29 -7.14
C LYS A 23 2.31 -3.07 -5.98
N SER A 24 2.40 -1.89 -5.37
CA SER A 24 1.43 -1.40 -4.40
C SER A 24 0.67 -0.21 -4.97
N ILE A 25 -0.62 -0.13 -4.68
CA ILE A 25 -1.51 0.90 -5.20
C ILE A 25 -2.22 1.56 -4.02
N LEU A 26 -1.97 2.84 -3.83
CA LEU A 26 -2.69 3.71 -2.91
C LEU A 26 -3.87 4.34 -3.65
N ARG A 27 -5.08 4.18 -3.12
CA ARG A 27 -6.29 4.85 -3.60
C ARG A 27 -6.94 5.60 -2.45
N ILE A 28 -7.25 6.88 -2.68
CA ILE A 28 -7.97 7.72 -1.72
C ILE A 28 -9.33 8.07 -2.32
N LYS A 29 -10.40 7.75 -1.59
CA LYS A 29 -11.78 8.06 -1.96
C LYS A 29 -12.42 8.94 -0.90
N THR A 30 -12.64 10.20 -1.24
CA THR A 30 -13.36 11.15 -0.39
C THR A 30 -14.87 10.93 -0.52
N LYS A 31 -15.55 10.74 0.61
CA LYS A 31 -17.01 10.66 0.72
C LYS A 31 -17.47 11.65 1.80
N GLY A 32 -17.98 12.80 1.37
CA GLY A 32 -18.27 13.90 2.30
C GLY A 32 -16.98 14.37 2.96
N GLU A 33 -16.95 14.36 4.28
CA GLU A 33 -15.80 14.76 5.10
C GLU A 33 -14.84 13.61 5.42
N ILE A 34 -15.14 12.39 4.97
CA ILE A 34 -14.34 11.19 5.28
C ILE A 34 -13.51 10.79 4.05
N ASP A 35 -12.20 10.66 4.25
CA ASP A 35 -11.30 10.06 3.28
C ASP A 35 -11.12 8.56 3.57
N LEU A 36 -11.56 7.71 2.64
CA LEU A 36 -11.28 6.28 2.68
C LEU A 36 -9.97 5.99 1.95
N ILE A 37 -8.96 5.57 2.71
CA ILE A 37 -7.66 5.13 2.20
C ILE A 37 -7.70 3.62 1.95
N SER A 38 -7.22 3.19 0.79
CA SER A 38 -7.13 1.77 0.42
C SER A 38 -5.77 1.48 -0.20
N TRP A 39 -5.10 0.48 0.36
CA TRP A 39 -3.90 -0.11 -0.23
C TRP A 39 -4.24 -1.43 -0.91
N THR A 40 -3.67 -1.66 -2.09
CA THR A 40 -3.74 -2.94 -2.81
C THR A 40 -2.33 -3.35 -3.18
N ILE A 41 -1.92 -4.57 -2.81
CA ILE A 41 -0.70 -5.17 -3.34
C ILE A 41 -1.12 -6.14 -4.44
N GLU A 42 -0.56 -5.96 -5.62
CA GLU A 42 -0.68 -6.91 -6.72
C GLU A 42 0.70 -7.53 -6.94
N HIS A 43 0.75 -8.85 -6.91
CA HIS A 43 2.00 -9.58 -7.00
C HIS A 43 1.84 -10.90 -7.75
N GLU A 44 2.93 -11.37 -8.36
CA GLU A 44 3.03 -12.69 -8.96
C GLU A 44 3.81 -13.61 -8.01
N ARG A 45 3.23 -14.76 -7.65
CA ARG A 45 3.89 -15.71 -6.75
C ARG A 45 4.83 -16.60 -7.58
N PRO A 46 6.10 -16.76 -7.17
CA PRO A 46 7.01 -17.67 -7.86
C PRO A 46 6.60 -19.15 -7.67
N ASN A 47 5.90 -19.47 -6.58
CA ASN A 47 5.34 -20.80 -6.28
C ASN A 47 4.29 -20.70 -5.15
N GLU A 48 3.62 -21.82 -4.83
CA GLU A 48 2.57 -21.88 -3.80
C GLU A 48 3.05 -21.71 -2.36
N ASN A 49 4.35 -21.96 -2.10
CA ASN A 49 4.93 -21.96 -0.76
C ASN A 49 5.46 -20.58 -0.32
N VAL A 50 5.37 -19.58 -1.18
CA VAL A 50 5.82 -18.22 -0.84
C VAL A 50 4.96 -17.62 0.28
N SER A 51 5.61 -16.90 1.20
CA SER A 51 4.95 -16.26 2.34
C SER A 51 3.82 -15.33 1.90
N LYS A 52 2.79 -15.17 2.73
CA LYS A 52 1.77 -14.16 2.44
C LYS A 52 2.29 -12.77 2.80
N LEU A 53 1.96 -11.78 1.97
CA LEU A 53 2.33 -10.38 2.17
C LEU A 53 1.46 -9.63 3.19
N VAL A 54 0.73 -10.36 4.05
CA VAL A 54 -0.16 -9.78 5.07
C VAL A 54 0.62 -8.95 6.07
N ASN A 55 1.77 -9.43 6.56
CA ASN A 55 2.61 -8.66 7.48
C ASN A 55 3.12 -7.36 6.84
N LEU A 56 3.42 -7.36 5.54
CA LEU A 56 3.81 -6.15 4.81
C LEU A 56 2.62 -5.18 4.68
N LEU A 57 1.42 -5.69 4.41
CA LEU A 57 0.20 -4.86 4.42
C LEU A 57 -0.06 -4.24 5.80
N ASP A 58 0.11 -5.00 6.88
CA ASP A 58 -0.08 -4.50 8.24
C ASP A 58 0.92 -3.37 8.55
N PHE A 59 2.17 -3.53 8.12
CA PHE A 59 3.17 -2.46 8.20
C PHE A 59 2.74 -1.20 7.45
N ILE A 60 2.30 -1.34 6.19
CA ILE A 60 1.84 -0.21 5.36
C ILE A 60 0.63 0.50 6.00
N VAL A 61 -0.30 -0.26 6.57
CA VAL A 61 -1.46 0.30 7.30
C VAL A 61 -1.01 1.04 8.55
N GLY A 62 -0.08 0.48 9.32
CA GLY A 62 0.51 1.13 10.50
C GLY A 62 1.21 2.46 10.15
N MET A 63 2.02 2.46 9.10
CA MET A 63 2.67 3.66 8.57
C MET A 63 1.63 4.71 8.13
N THR A 64 0.58 4.30 7.42
CA THR A 64 -0.48 5.21 6.97
C THR A 64 -1.18 5.89 8.15
N LYS A 65 -1.47 5.16 9.22
CA LYS A 65 -2.06 5.72 10.45
C LYS A 65 -1.11 6.71 11.13
N ALA A 66 0.18 6.41 11.20
CA ALA A 66 1.15 7.34 11.78
C ALA A 66 1.26 8.66 10.99
N ILE A 67 1.17 8.60 9.66
CA ILE A 67 1.12 9.78 8.79
C ILE A 67 -0.17 10.58 9.03
N ASP A 68 -1.31 9.90 9.14
CA ASP A 68 -2.60 10.53 9.45
C ASP A 68 -2.57 11.24 10.80
N ASP A 69 -2.12 10.55 11.86
CA ASP A 69 -1.96 11.11 13.20
C ASP A 69 -1.03 12.33 13.21
N HIS A 70 0.03 12.33 12.41
CA HIS A 70 0.95 13.46 12.29
C HIS A 70 0.25 14.67 11.67
N HIS A 71 -0.50 14.49 10.59
CA HIS A 71 -1.22 15.58 9.93
C HIS A 71 -2.44 16.08 10.72
N VAL A 72 -3.11 15.21 11.49
CA VAL A 72 -4.19 15.62 12.40
C VAL A 72 -3.66 16.54 13.49
N LYS A 73 -2.46 16.27 14.05
CA LYS A 73 -1.85 17.09 15.12
C LYS A 73 -1.33 18.45 14.67
N MET A 74 -1.26 18.71 13.37
CA MET A 74 -0.78 19.98 12.80
C MET A 74 -1.91 20.97 12.46
N ASN A 75 -3.17 20.55 12.60
CA ASN A 75 -4.37 21.39 12.46
C ASN A 75 -5.00 21.66 13.83
#